data_AF-A0AA45B9R0-F1
#
_entry.id   AF-A0AA45B9R0-F1
#
_cell.length_a   1.000
_cell.length_b   1.000
_cell.length_c   1.000
_cell.angle_alpha   90.00
_cell.angle_beta   90.00
_cell.angle_gamma   90.00
#
_symmetry.space_group_name_H-M   'P 1'
#
loop_
_entity.id
_entity.type
_entity.pdbx_description
1 polymer ?
#
loop_
_entity_poly.entity_id
_entity_poly.type
_entity_poly.pdbx_seq_one_letter_code
_entity_poly.pdbx_strand_id
1 'polypeptide(L)'
;MNAAIDKAAAVHRAFKALPFFVQRLLLTILSTAIWMLGAFLLAKHLESIGGLISIVGIVGVFWATGLYTLWRPFLVVLMVLLTFLSLD
;
A
#
# COMPACT_ATOMS: atom_id res chain seq x y z
N MET A 1 1.56 -32.12 5.87
CA MET A 1 0.88 -30.81 5.79
C MET A 1 1.89 -29.77 6.27
N ASN A 2 2.31 -28.84 5.42
CA ASN A 2 3.43 -27.94 5.74
C ASN A 2 3.02 -26.96 6.83
N ALA A 3 3.62 -27.06 8.02
CA ALA A 3 3.33 -26.20 9.17
C ALA A 3 3.43 -24.69 8.84
N ALA A 4 4.26 -24.32 7.86
CA ALA A 4 4.34 -22.95 7.35
C ALA A 4 3.05 -22.49 6.64
N ILE A 5 2.40 -23.36 5.88
CA ILE A 5 1.14 -23.07 5.19
C ILE A 5 0.01 -22.90 6.21
N ASP A 6 -0.04 -23.75 7.24
CA ASP A 6 -1.06 -23.65 8.30
C ASP A 6 -0.92 -22.35 9.11
N LYS A 7 0.32 -21.95 9.43
CA LYS A 7 0.58 -20.65 10.07
C LYS A 7 0.22 -19.47 9.17
N ALA A 8 0.58 -19.52 7.89
CA ALA A 8 0.21 -18.48 6.93
C ALA A 8 -1.32 -18.37 6.78
N ALA A 9 -2.03 -19.50 6.75
CA ALA A 9 -3.49 -19.52 6.68
C ALA A 9 -4.14 -18.94 7.95
N ALA A 10 -3.61 -19.26 9.14
CA ALA A 10 -4.09 -18.68 10.40
C ALA A 10 -3.90 -17.16 10.44
N VAL A 11 -2.72 -16.67 10.03
CA VAL A 11 -2.43 -15.23 9.92
C VAL A 11 -3.34 -14.57 8.90
N HIS A 12 -3.57 -15.19 7.74
CA HIS A 12 -4.46 -14.64 6.72
C HIS A 12 -5.91 -14.52 7.20
N ARG A 13 -6.42 -15.52 7.94
CA ARG A 13 -7.77 -15.44 8.54
C ARG A 13 -7.87 -14.34 9.59
N ALA A 14 -6.88 -14.23 10.48
CA ALA A 14 -6.81 -13.16 11.47
C ALA A 14 -6.71 -11.78 10.81
N PHE A 15 -5.94 -11.68 9.72
CA PHE A 15 -5.83 -10.46 8.91
C PHE A 15 -7.19 -10.07 8.33
N LYS A 16 -7.91 -11.02 7.76
CA LYS A 16 -9.23 -10.80 7.13
C LYS A 16 -10.33 -10.40 8.13
N ALA A 17 -10.16 -10.73 9.41
CA ALA A 17 -11.08 -10.35 10.48
C ALA A 17 -10.92 -8.89 10.95
N LEU A 18 -9.81 -8.23 10.60
CA LEU A 18 -9.57 -6.83 10.97
C LEU A 18 -10.43 -5.85 10.16
N PRO A 19 -10.74 -4.66 10.70
CA PRO A 19 -11.40 -3.60 9.94
C PRO A 19 -10.59 -3.24 8.69
N PHE A 20 -11.28 -2.91 7.60
CA PHE A 20 -10.67 -2.57 6.31
C PHE A 20 -9.55 -1.51 6.43
N PHE A 21 -9.76 -0.50 7.28
CA PHE A 21 -8.76 0.53 7.54
C PHE A 21 -7.48 -0.04 8.18
N VAL A 22 -7.60 -0.96 9.14
CA VAL A 22 -6.45 -1.56 9.83
C VAL A 22 -5.68 -2.49 8.91
N GLN A 23 -6.37 -3.25 8.05
CA GLN A 23 -5.73 -4.07 7.02
C GLN A 23 -4.87 -3.22 6.09
N ARG A 24 -5.42 -2.10 5.59
CA ARG A 24 -4.68 -1.18 4.72
C ARG A 24 -3.52 -0.50 5.42
N LEU A 25 -3.71 -0.10 6.67
CA LEU A 25 -2.64 0.51 7.47
C LEU A 25 -1.47 -0.46 7.65
N LEU A 26 -1.75 -1.72 7.99
CA LEU A 26 -0.74 -2.77 8.13
C LEU A 26 0.00 -3.04 6.82
N LEU A 27 -0.72 -3.13 5.69
CA LEU A 27 -0.10 -3.28 4.37
C LEU A 27 0.79 -2.07 4.03
N THR A 28 0.32 -0.86 4.34
CA THR A 28 1.09 0.38 4.10
C THR A 28 2.37 0.38 4.92
N ILE A 29 2.29 0.02 6.21
CA ILE A 29 3.46 -0.10 7.09
C ILE A 29 4.44 -1.15 6.54
N LEU A 30 3.95 -2.33 6.14
CA LEU A 30 4.79 -3.39 5.58
C LEU A 30 5.48 -2.94 4.30
N SER A 31 4.75 -2.30 3.38
CA SER A 31 5.30 -1.84 2.11
C SER A 31 6.31 -0.70 2.30
N THR A 32 6.07 0.22 3.25
CA THR A 32 7.04 1.26 3.61
C THR A 32 8.30 0.64 4.23
N ALA A 33 8.17 -0.41 5.05
CA ALA A 33 9.31 -1.14 5.58
C ALA A 33 10.13 -1.81 4.47
N ILE A 34 9.47 -2.46 3.51
CA ILE A 34 10.13 -3.04 2.31
C ILE A 34 10.84 -1.95 1.51
N TRP A 35 10.21 -0.79 1.33
CA TRP A 35 10.82 0.33 0.63
C TRP A 35 12.07 0.85 1.33
N MET A 36 12.01 1.06 2.65
CA MET A 36 13.15 1.46 3.47
C MET A 36 14.28 0.44 3.41
N LEU A 37 13.94 -0.87 3.36
CA LEU A 37 14.91 -1.93 3.18
C LEU A 37 15.61 -1.82 1.83
N GLY A 38 14.86 -1.63 0.74
CA GLY A 38 15.42 -1.40 -0.59
C GLY A 38 16.34 -0.18 -0.64
N ALA A 39 15.94 0.93 -0.01
CA ALA A 39 16.74 2.14 0.07
C ALA A 39 18.04 1.94 0.87
N PHE A 40 17.98 1.15 1.95
CA PHE A 40 19.17 0.77 2.71
C PHE A 40 20.11 -0.12 1.89
N LEU A 41 19.58 -1.06 1.10
CA LEU A 41 20.41 -1.88 0.19
C LEU A 41 21.05 -1.04 -0.92
N LEU A 42 20.33 -0.06 -1.48
CA LEU A 42 20.89 0.91 -2.42
C LEU A 42 22.07 1.68 -1.80
N ALA A 43 21.92 2.13 -0.54
CA ALA A 43 23.00 2.80 0.20
C ALA A 43 24.22 1.90 0.49
N LYS A 44 24.08 0.57 0.36
CA LYS A 44 25.16 -0.42 0.50
C LYS A 44 25.77 -0.85 -0.85
N HIS A 45 25.52 -0.11 -1.93
CA HIS A 45 25.96 -0.42 -3.30
C HIS A 45 25.40 -1.74 -3.87
N LEU A 46 24.33 -2.28 -3.29
CA LEU A 46 23.57 -3.42 -3.83
C LEU A 46 22.49 -2.90 -4.80
N GLU A 47 22.89 -2.16 -5.82
CA GLU A 47 21.99 -1.34 -6.64
C GLU A 47 20.91 -2.17 -7.36
N SER A 48 21.26 -3.34 -7.88
CA SER A 48 20.32 -4.21 -8.62
C SER A 48 19.21 -4.77 -7.70
N ILE A 49 19.59 -5.27 -6.52
CA ILE A 49 18.66 -5.89 -5.58
C ILE A 49 17.89 -4.80 -4.80
N GLY A 50 18.59 -3.75 -4.36
CA GLY A 50 17.99 -2.62 -3.66
C GLY A 50 17.00 -1.85 -4.53
N GLY A 51 17.32 -1.64 -5.81
CA GLY A 51 16.41 -1.02 -6.77
C GLY A 51 15.11 -1.80 -6.96
N LEU A 52 15.20 -3.13 -7.17
CA LEU A 52 14.04 -4.01 -7.28
C LEU A 52 13.17 -3.98 -6.02
N ILE A 53 13.79 -4.09 -4.84
CA ILE A 53 13.07 -4.09 -3.55
C ILE A 53 12.42 -2.73 -3.30
N SER A 54 13.08 -1.61 -3.63
CA SER A 54 12.48 -0.28 -3.51
C SER A 54 11.30 -0.08 -4.46
N ILE A 55 11.38 -0.56 -5.70
CA ILE A 55 10.24 -0.46 -6.64
C ILE A 55 9.04 -1.25 -6.11
N VAL A 56 9.26 -2.49 -5.63
CA VAL A 56 8.21 -3.31 -5.04
C VAL A 56 7.61 -2.66 -3.79
N GLY A 57 8.45 -2.03 -2.96
CA GLY A 57 8.01 -1.26 -1.80
C GLY A 57 7.11 -0.08 -2.17
N ILE A 58 7.51 0.74 -3.15
CA ILE A 58 6.71 1.89 -3.63
C ILE A 58 5.37 1.41 -4.19
N VAL A 59 5.39 0.44 -5.11
CA VAL A 59 4.16 -0.10 -5.71
C VAL A 59 3.23 -0.68 -4.65
N GLY A 60 3.80 -1.35 -3.64
CA GLY A 60 3.07 -1.85 -2.48
C GLY A 60 2.41 -0.73 -1.68
N VAL A 61 3.10 0.38 -1.42
CA VAL A 61 2.53 1.54 -0.71
C VAL A 61 1.41 2.19 -1.52
N PHE A 62 1.57 2.37 -2.82
CA PHE A 62 0.52 2.90 -3.71
C PHE A 62 -0.72 2.01 -3.76
N TRP A 63 -0.54 0.69 -3.71
CA TRP A 63 -1.63 -0.28 -3.67
C TRP A 63 -2.31 -0.31 -2.29
N ALA A 64 -1.53 -0.27 -1.21
CA ALA A 64 -2.00 -0.39 0.17
C ALA A 64 -2.73 0.87 0.67
N THR A 65 -2.27 2.05 0.28
CA THR A 65 -2.96 3.33 0.54
C THR A 65 -4.32 3.38 -0.14
N GLY A 66 -4.56 2.50 -1.11
CA GLY A 66 -5.76 2.54 -1.93
C GLY A 66 -5.93 3.90 -2.55
N LEU A 67 -4.84 4.47 -3.07
CA LEU A 67 -4.87 5.65 -3.92
C LEU A 67 -5.81 5.43 -5.12
N TYR A 68 -5.98 4.16 -5.50
CA TYR A 68 -6.98 3.71 -6.44
C TYR A 68 -8.44 3.88 -5.95
N THR A 69 -8.68 4.10 -4.67
CA THR A 69 -10.00 4.39 -4.11
C THR A 69 -10.20 5.89 -3.94
N LEU A 70 -9.10 6.67 -3.91
CA LEU A 70 -9.13 8.12 -3.79
C LEU A 70 -9.69 8.84 -5.04
N TRP A 71 -9.81 8.17 -6.19
CA TRP A 71 -10.50 8.77 -7.34
C TRP A 71 -11.95 9.12 -7.02
N ARG A 72 -12.63 8.34 -6.18
CA ARG A 72 -14.03 8.60 -5.81
C ARG A 72 -14.20 9.91 -5.04
N PRO A 73 -13.52 10.15 -3.90
CA PRO A 73 -13.61 11.43 -3.20
C PRO A 73 -13.01 12.58 -4.03
N PHE A 74 -11.98 12.34 -4.84
CA PHE A 74 -11.43 13.36 -5.74
C PHE A 74 -12.46 13.81 -6.80
N LEU A 75 -13.19 12.87 -7.42
CA LEU A 75 -14.26 13.17 -8.37
C LEU A 75 -15.43 13.90 -7.70
N VAL A 76 -15.76 13.57 -6.45
CA VAL A 76 -16.79 14.30 -5.69
C VAL A 76 -16.36 15.75 -5.44
N VAL A 77 -15.13 15.97 -4.97
CA VAL A 77 -14.59 17.32 -4.75
C VAL A 77 -14.52 18.11 -6.06
N LEU A 78 -14.08 17.48 -7.14
CA LEU A 78 -14.03 18.08 -8.47
C LEU A 78 -15.42 18.44 -8.98
N MET A 79 -16.42 17.58 -8.79
CA MET A 79 -17.81 17.84 -9.18
C MET A 79 -18.40 19.01 -8.38
N VAL A 80 -18.10 19.09 -7.09
CA VAL A 80 -18.50 20.21 -6.23
C VAL A 80 -17.88 21.52 -6.74
N LEU A 81 -16.57 21.53 -7.01
CA LEU A 81 -15.87 22.68 -7.59
C LEU A 81 -16.44 23.12 -8.93
N LEU A 82 -16.72 22.18 -9.84
CA LEU A 82 -17.33 22.45 -11.14
C LEU A 82 -18.75 23.02 -10.99
N THR A 83 -19.53 22.51 -10.04
CA THR A 83 -20.88 23.01 -9.77
C THR A 83 -20.84 24.46 -9.29
N PHE A 84 -19.93 24.79 -8.36
CA PHE A 84 -19.75 26.17 -7.92
C PHE A 84 -19.26 27.08 -9.05
N LEU A 85 -18.29 26.62 -9.86
CA LEU A 85 -17.78 27.39 -11.00
C LEU A 85 -18.82 27.62 -12.11
N SER A 86 -19.81 26.73 -12.25
CA SER A 86 -20.90 26.87 -13.24
C SER A 86 -22.07 27.74 -12.77
N LEU A 87 -22.09 28.13 -11.49
CA LEU A 87 -23.15 28.96 -10.90
C LEU A 87 -22.79 30.46 -10.87
N ASP A 88 -21.55 30.83 -11.21
CA ASP A 88 -21.09 32.21 -11.46
C ASP A 88 -21.16 32.57 -12.95
#